data_AF-A0A3D4P9Z9-F1
#
_entry.id   AF-A0A3D4P9Z9-F1
#
_cell.length_a   1.000
_cell.length_b   1.000
_cell.length_c   1.000
_cell.angle_alpha   90.00
_cell.angle_beta   90.00
_cell.angle_gamma   90.00
#
_symmetry.space_group_name_H-M   'P 1'
#
loop_
_entity.id
_entity.type
_entity.pdbx_description
1 polymer ?
#
loop_
_entity_poly.entity_id
_entity_poly.type
_entity_poly.pdbx_seq_one_letter_code
_entity_poly.pdbx_strand_id
1 'polypeptide(L)'
;MTHTIKNTMLLTMIALMAGIAVEQNAEAFQGYRQYYGGWSYKPQQQYHVRSYYYKPTPSYVGYRYHYCVHYPSRPRYVYYYNPYSRSYWGRFDLEGKDGAHYSLLKNEDRKENLEDIPEEAFPAPSKMPQIPEAEDDIQIEVMPKDLPTATDTPQ
;
A
#
# COMPACT_ATOMS: atom_id res chain seq x y z
N MET A 1 -18.98 -9.30 -71.07
CA MET A 1 -19.72 -9.00 -69.84
C MET A 1 -19.54 -10.15 -68.87
N THR A 2 -18.56 -10.05 -67.97
CA THR A 2 -18.73 -9.73 -66.53
C THR A 2 -19.04 -11.03 -65.75
N HIS A 3 -18.03 -11.76 -65.27
CA HIS A 3 -17.52 -11.78 -63.86
C HIS A 3 -18.16 -12.96 -63.05
N THR A 4 -17.51 -13.76 -62.20
CA THR A 4 -16.25 -13.64 -61.44
C THR A 4 -15.65 -15.00 -61.06
N ILE A 5 -14.33 -14.94 -60.88
CA ILE A 5 -13.29 -15.85 -60.45
C ILE A 5 -13.58 -16.62 -59.15
N LYS A 6 -13.14 -17.88 -59.10
CA LYS A 6 -13.12 -18.77 -57.92
C LYS A 6 -12.01 -18.33 -56.97
N ASN A 7 -12.35 -18.00 -55.72
CA ASN A 7 -11.39 -17.69 -54.66
C ASN A 7 -10.67 -18.97 -54.21
N THR A 8 -9.37 -19.01 -54.46
CA THR A 8 -8.42 -19.97 -53.90
C THR A 8 -7.37 -19.17 -53.10
N MET A 9 -6.82 -19.79 -52.04
CA MET A 9 -5.68 -19.36 -51.20
C MET A 9 -6.01 -18.26 -50.14
N LEU A 10 -5.47 -18.25 -48.92
CA LEU A 10 -4.31 -18.94 -48.33
C LEU A 10 -4.41 -19.01 -46.79
N LEU A 11 -3.64 -19.96 -46.24
CA LEU A 11 -3.41 -20.38 -44.85
C LEU A 11 -2.81 -19.33 -43.88
N THR A 12 -3.17 -19.52 -42.59
CA THR A 12 -2.40 -19.37 -41.32
C THR A 12 -1.73 -18.06 -40.90
N MET A 13 -2.11 -17.57 -39.71
CA MET A 13 -1.17 -17.46 -38.57
C MET A 13 -1.93 -17.49 -37.24
N ILE A 14 -1.51 -18.43 -36.39
CA ILE A 14 -1.90 -18.59 -34.98
C ILE A 14 -1.10 -17.59 -34.16
N ALA A 15 -1.76 -16.73 -33.38
CA ALA A 15 -1.12 -15.97 -32.32
C ALA A 15 -1.71 -16.45 -30.97
N LEU A 16 -1.10 -17.52 -30.44
CA LEU A 16 -1.33 -17.97 -29.08
C LEU A 16 -0.59 -17.00 -28.14
N MET A 17 -1.25 -15.92 -27.70
CA MET A 17 -0.79 -15.15 -26.54
C MET A 17 -1.31 -15.81 -25.27
N ALA A 18 -0.67 -16.92 -24.88
CA ALA A 18 -0.77 -17.40 -23.52
C ALA A 18 0.05 -16.44 -22.65
N GLY A 19 -0.65 -15.50 -22.02
CA GLY A 19 -0.06 -14.60 -21.02
C GLY A 19 0.63 -15.44 -19.96
N ILE A 20 1.89 -15.12 -19.67
CA ILE A 20 2.59 -15.65 -18.52
C ILE A 20 1.82 -15.14 -17.30
N ALA A 21 0.95 -15.99 -16.74
CA ALA A 21 0.45 -15.77 -15.39
C ALA A 21 1.69 -15.85 -14.50
N VAL A 22 2.18 -14.69 -14.07
CA VAL A 22 3.10 -14.63 -12.95
C VAL A 22 2.31 -15.18 -11.77
N GLU A 23 2.57 -16.43 -11.41
CA GLU A 23 2.13 -16.99 -10.15
C GLU A 23 2.76 -16.12 -9.06
N GLN A 24 1.98 -15.15 -8.57
CA GLN A 24 2.24 -14.56 -7.28
C GLN A 24 2.11 -15.71 -6.28
N ASN A 25 3.26 -16.26 -5.87
CA ASN A 25 3.34 -17.17 -4.75
C ASN A 25 2.77 -16.44 -3.53
N ALA A 26 1.47 -16.60 -3.30
CA ALA A 26 0.85 -16.28 -2.04
C ALA A 26 1.35 -17.34 -1.06
N GLU A 27 2.50 -17.11 -0.45
CA GLU A 27 2.91 -17.88 0.71
C GLU A 27 1.77 -17.81 1.72
N ALA A 28 1.21 -18.96 2.07
CA ALA A 28 0.19 -19.07 3.09
C ALA A 28 0.83 -18.71 4.44
N PHE A 29 0.81 -17.41 4.76
CA PHE A 29 1.43 -16.74 5.91
C PHE A 29 0.68 -17.09 7.21
N GLN A 30 0.75 -18.36 7.61
CA GLN A 30 0.17 -18.89 8.85
C GLN A 30 1.03 -18.43 10.05
N GLY A 31 0.55 -17.46 10.83
CA GLY A 31 0.99 -17.28 12.23
C GLY A 31 1.44 -15.89 12.68
N TYR A 32 1.61 -14.91 11.80
CA TYR A 32 2.12 -13.59 12.24
C TYR A 32 1.03 -12.74 12.94
N ARG A 33 1.47 -11.93 13.91
CA ARG A 33 0.59 -10.95 14.58
C ARG A 33 0.26 -9.78 13.65
N GLN A 34 1.25 -9.40 12.85
CA GLN A 34 1.24 -8.30 11.92
C GLN A 34 2.31 -8.52 10.86
N TYR A 35 2.14 -7.91 9.69
CA TYR A 35 3.16 -7.88 8.65
C TYR A 35 2.80 -6.81 7.62
N TYR A 36 3.75 -6.48 6.77
CA TYR A 36 3.50 -5.61 5.64
C TYR A 36 3.60 -6.37 4.32
N GLY A 37 2.71 -6.04 3.38
CA GLY A 37 2.80 -6.51 1.99
C GLY A 37 3.79 -5.70 1.15
N GLY A 38 3.95 -6.12 -0.11
CA GLY A 38 4.77 -5.42 -1.10
C GLY A 38 4.15 -4.10 -1.57
N TRP A 39 4.99 -3.25 -2.16
CA TRP A 39 4.58 -1.99 -2.77
C TRP A 39 3.88 -2.18 -4.12
N SER A 40 2.90 -1.34 -4.39
CA SER A 40 2.21 -1.22 -5.68
C SER A 40 2.13 0.26 -6.05
N TYR A 41 2.61 0.59 -7.25
CA TYR A 41 2.47 1.93 -7.80
C TYR A 41 1.06 2.17 -8.34
N LYS A 42 0.49 3.34 -8.06
CA LYS A 42 -0.80 3.82 -8.58
C LYS A 42 -0.56 4.98 -9.54
N PRO A 43 -0.53 4.73 -10.87
CA PRO A 43 -0.10 5.73 -11.84
C PRO A 43 -1.03 6.93 -11.96
N GLN A 44 -2.35 6.72 -11.85
CA GLN A 44 -3.33 7.80 -11.96
C GLN A 44 -3.23 8.80 -10.79
N GLN A 45 -2.86 8.32 -9.62
CA GLN A 45 -2.75 9.13 -8.40
C GLN A 45 -1.29 9.43 -8.01
N GLN A 46 -0.32 8.93 -8.78
CA GLN A 46 1.12 9.16 -8.64
C GLN A 46 1.67 8.88 -7.23
N TYR A 47 1.25 7.76 -6.62
CA TYR A 47 1.77 7.32 -5.33
C TYR A 47 2.05 5.81 -5.30
N HIS A 48 2.88 5.39 -4.35
CA HIS A 48 3.07 3.99 -4.00
C HIS A 48 2.23 3.64 -2.79
N VAL A 49 1.65 2.43 -2.79
CA VAL A 49 0.85 1.94 -1.67
C VAL A 49 1.21 0.50 -1.36
N ARG A 50 1.21 0.18 -0.07
CA ARG A 50 1.26 -1.20 0.44
C ARG A 50 0.21 -1.37 1.53
N SER A 51 -0.20 -2.60 1.76
CA SER A 51 -1.05 -2.95 2.90
C SER A 51 -0.19 -3.30 4.10
N TYR A 52 -0.54 -2.76 5.26
CA TYR A 52 -0.12 -3.24 6.57
C TYR A 52 -1.24 -4.10 7.14
N TYR A 53 -0.96 -5.39 7.34
CA TYR A 53 -1.91 -6.37 7.87
C TYR A 53 -1.65 -6.59 9.35
N TYR A 54 -2.71 -6.70 10.15
CA TYR A 54 -2.61 -6.96 11.58
C TYR A 54 -3.81 -7.76 12.10
N LYS A 55 -3.57 -8.46 13.21
CA LYS A 55 -4.62 -9.06 14.04
C LYS A 55 -4.87 -8.13 15.22
N PRO A 56 -6.13 -7.76 15.53
CA PRO A 56 -6.44 -7.01 16.77
C PRO A 56 -6.13 -7.82 18.03
N THR A 57 -6.43 -9.12 18.06
CA THR A 57 -6.12 -10.03 19.19
C THR A 57 -5.47 -11.34 18.71
N PRO A 58 -4.64 -12.04 19.52
CA PRO A 58 -3.92 -13.24 19.07
C PRO A 58 -4.85 -14.35 18.55
N SER A 59 -6.08 -14.41 19.07
CA SER A 59 -7.12 -15.35 18.65
C SER A 59 -7.92 -14.91 17.41
N TYR A 60 -7.68 -13.71 16.87
CA TYR A 60 -8.38 -13.23 15.68
C TYR A 60 -8.03 -14.09 14.46
N VAL A 61 -9.06 -14.66 13.82
CA VAL A 61 -8.93 -15.71 12.80
C VAL A 61 -8.47 -15.18 11.44
N GLY A 62 -8.62 -13.87 11.17
CA GLY A 62 -8.22 -13.23 9.91
C GLY A 62 -7.14 -12.16 10.09
N TYR A 63 -7.14 -11.17 9.19
CA TYR A 63 -6.39 -9.93 9.35
C TYR A 63 -7.28 -8.74 9.02
N ARG A 64 -7.08 -7.64 9.74
CA ARG A 64 -7.46 -6.30 9.29
C ARG A 64 -6.28 -5.69 8.57
N TYR A 65 -6.52 -4.61 7.81
CA TYR A 65 -5.43 -3.92 7.15
C TYR A 65 -5.64 -2.41 7.07
N HIS A 66 -4.54 -1.69 7.13
CA HIS A 66 -4.44 -0.27 6.79
C HIS A 66 -3.54 -0.10 5.57
N TYR A 67 -3.69 1.00 4.83
CA TYR A 67 -2.78 1.34 3.74
C TYR A 67 -1.65 2.22 4.25
N CYS A 68 -0.44 1.94 3.79
CA CYS A 68 0.71 2.82 3.89
C CYS A 68 0.94 3.44 2.51
N VAL A 69 0.87 4.76 2.42
CA VAL A 69 0.90 5.52 1.17
C VAL A 69 2.15 6.39 1.15
N HIS A 70 2.99 6.20 0.15
CA HIS A 70 4.20 6.98 -0.07
C HIS A 70 4.05 7.80 -1.35
N TYR A 71 4.17 9.12 -1.20
CA TYR A 71 4.12 10.06 -2.32
C TYR A 71 5.56 10.44 -2.70
N PRO A 72 6.02 10.15 -3.93
CA PRO A 72 7.33 10.59 -4.39
C PRO A 72 7.53 12.11 -4.32
N SER A 73 6.44 12.89 -4.45
CA SER A 73 6.44 14.36 -4.29
C SER A 73 6.62 14.82 -2.84
N ARG A 74 6.46 13.95 -1.85
CA ARG A 74 6.64 14.20 -0.41
C ARG A 74 7.49 13.09 0.22
N PRO A 75 8.76 12.95 -0.19
CA PRO A 75 9.54 11.73 -0.01
C PRO A 75 9.92 11.44 1.45
N ARG A 76 9.78 12.41 2.37
CA ARG A 76 10.11 12.24 3.79
C ARG A 76 9.12 11.36 4.55
N TYR A 77 7.87 11.26 4.10
CA TYR A 77 6.80 10.66 4.89
C TYR A 77 6.14 9.47 4.20
N VAL A 78 5.66 8.54 5.02
CA VAL A 78 4.70 7.51 4.63
C VAL A 78 3.44 7.69 5.45
N TYR A 79 2.29 7.86 4.79
CA TYR A 79 1.02 8.17 5.42
C TYR A 79 0.22 6.90 5.66
N TYR A 80 -0.40 6.80 6.84
CA TYR A 80 -1.22 5.66 7.20
C TYR A 80 -2.70 6.01 7.02
N TYR A 81 -3.40 5.21 6.24
CA TYR A 81 -4.81 5.37 5.91
C TYR A 81 -5.61 4.16 6.38
N ASN A 82 -6.70 4.43 7.10
CA ASN A 82 -7.63 3.40 7.55
C ASN A 82 -8.78 3.28 6.53
N PRO A 83 -8.89 2.17 5.78
CA PRO A 83 -9.95 1.99 4.80
C PRO A 83 -11.34 1.81 5.42
N TYR A 84 -11.43 1.37 6.68
CA TYR A 84 -12.70 1.16 7.38
C TYR A 84 -13.35 2.48 7.82
N SER A 85 -12.54 3.45 8.28
CA SER A 85 -13.00 4.79 8.62
C SER A 85 -12.83 5.81 7.50
N ARG A 86 -12.23 5.40 6.37
CA ARG A 86 -11.90 6.24 5.21
C ARG A 86 -11.14 7.51 5.60
N SER A 87 -10.08 7.34 6.39
CA SER A 87 -9.33 8.50 6.88
C SER A 87 -7.85 8.20 7.09
N TYR A 88 -7.01 9.20 6.80
CA TYR A 88 -5.65 9.22 7.29
C TYR A 88 -5.64 9.37 8.81
N TRP A 89 -4.75 8.65 9.48
CA TRP A 89 -4.69 8.64 10.95
C TRP A 89 -3.30 8.89 11.51
N GLY A 90 -2.29 9.00 10.65
CA GLY A 90 -0.95 9.41 11.04
C GLY A 90 0.04 9.30 9.89
N ARG A 91 1.30 9.57 10.20
CA ARG A 91 2.41 9.42 9.26
C ARG A 91 3.67 8.94 9.97
N PHE A 92 4.48 8.23 9.21
CA PHE A 92 5.82 7.81 9.59
C PHE A 92 6.86 8.73 8.93
N ASP A 93 7.76 9.28 9.73
CA ASP A 93 8.91 10.09 9.34
C ASP A 93 10.13 9.20 9.12
N LEU A 94 10.54 9.13 7.85
CA LEU A 94 11.68 8.34 7.41
C LEU A 94 13.02 8.88 7.92
N GLU A 95 13.05 10.15 8.31
CA GLU A 95 14.20 10.82 8.90
C GLU A 95 14.11 10.92 10.44
N GLY A 96 13.09 10.30 11.05
CA GLY A 96 12.93 10.21 12.49
C GLY A 96 14.18 9.61 13.17
N LYS A 97 14.42 9.99 14.42
CA LYS A 97 15.59 9.57 15.20
C LYS A 97 15.18 9.01 16.55
N ASP A 98 16.07 8.23 17.16
CA ASP A 98 15.92 7.74 18.54
C ASP A 98 14.60 6.98 18.80
N GLY A 99 14.11 6.26 17.79
CA GLY A 99 12.85 5.50 17.85
C GLY A 99 11.58 6.37 17.75
N ALA A 100 11.73 7.68 17.56
CA ALA A 100 10.63 8.61 17.32
C ALA A 100 10.43 8.81 15.81
N HIS A 101 9.48 8.07 15.24
CA HIS A 101 9.19 8.08 13.81
C HIS A 101 7.73 8.39 13.51
N TYR A 102 6.80 8.31 14.45
CA TYR A 102 5.38 8.34 14.14
C TYR A 102 4.67 9.57 14.70
N SER A 103 4.01 10.32 13.80
CA SER A 103 3.09 11.40 14.13
C SER A 103 1.65 10.88 14.03
N LEU A 104 1.03 10.63 15.19
CA LEU A 104 -0.36 10.17 15.29
C LEU A 104 -1.33 11.35 15.27
N LEU A 105 -2.26 11.38 14.32
CA LEU A 105 -3.27 12.43 14.25
C LEU A 105 -4.30 12.28 15.38
N LYS A 106 -4.72 13.42 15.93
CA LYS A 106 -5.93 13.50 16.77
C LYS A 106 -7.15 13.10 15.95
N ASN A 107 -8.17 12.56 16.60
CA ASN A 107 -9.36 12.05 15.90
C ASN A 107 -10.07 13.13 15.05
N GLU A 108 -10.12 14.38 15.53
CA GLU A 108 -10.76 15.50 14.84
C GLU A 108 -10.05 15.92 13.53
N ASP A 109 -8.74 15.70 13.48
CA ASP A 109 -7.88 16.05 12.34
C ASP A 109 -7.79 14.94 11.30
N ARG A 110 -8.38 13.76 11.55
CA ARG A 110 -8.41 12.65 10.60
C ARG A 110 -9.40 12.96 9.48
N LYS A 111 -8.90 13.05 8.25
CA LYS A 111 -9.70 13.32 7.04
C LYS A 111 -9.49 12.24 5.99
N GLU A 112 -10.45 12.16 5.08
CA GLU A 112 -10.38 11.24 3.92
C GLU A 112 -9.24 11.62 2.98
N ASN A 113 -9.12 12.90 2.63
CA ASN A 113 -8.07 13.38 1.75
C ASN A 113 -6.91 13.94 2.58
N LEU A 114 -5.68 13.63 2.16
CA LEU A 114 -4.48 14.11 2.84
C LEU A 114 -4.31 15.64 2.70
N GLU A 115 -4.81 16.23 1.62
CA GLU A 115 -4.78 17.68 1.38
C GLU A 115 -5.67 18.48 2.34
N ASP A 116 -6.67 17.83 2.94
CA ASP A 116 -7.56 18.43 3.93
C ASP A 116 -6.94 18.44 5.35
N ILE A 117 -5.75 17.85 5.52
CA ILE A 117 -5.06 17.74 6.81
C ILE A 117 -3.91 18.76 6.82
N PRO A 118 -4.01 19.83 7.61
CA PRO A 118 -2.96 20.84 7.65
C PRO A 118 -1.68 20.26 8.27
N GLU A 119 -0.51 20.75 7.84
CA GLU A 119 0.79 20.24 8.32
C GLU A 119 0.94 20.32 9.85
N GLU A 120 0.38 21.37 10.47
CA GLU A 120 0.36 21.59 11.93
C GLU A 120 -0.49 20.58 12.71
N ALA A 121 -1.41 19.87 12.04
CA ALA A 121 -2.20 18.82 12.69
C ALA A 121 -1.34 17.57 12.98
N PHE A 122 -0.22 17.40 12.28
CA PHE A 122 0.72 16.31 12.56
C PHE A 122 1.59 16.70 13.77
N PRO A 123 1.44 16.05 14.94
CA PRO A 123 2.27 16.35 16.09
C PRO A 123 3.72 15.94 15.85
N ALA A 124 4.61 16.33 16.76
CA ALA A 124 5.99 15.86 16.75
C ALA A 124 6.05 14.31 16.70
N PRO A 125 6.97 13.72 15.91
CA PRO A 125 7.13 12.27 15.87
C PRO A 125 7.40 11.66 17.24
N SER A 126 6.87 10.46 17.45
CA SER A 126 6.98 9.68 18.68
C SER A 126 7.16 8.20 18.34
N LYS A 127 7.14 7.32 19.34
CA LYS A 127 7.21 5.87 19.10
C LYS A 127 6.04 5.40 18.24
N MET A 128 6.22 4.27 17.57
CA MET A 128 5.12 3.63 16.84
C MET A 128 3.92 3.41 17.78
N PRO A 129 2.68 3.67 17.32
CA PRO A 129 1.50 3.41 18.12
C PRO A 129 1.28 1.91 18.29
N GLN A 130 0.40 1.57 19.23
CA GLN A 130 -0.10 0.21 19.37
C GLN A 130 -0.82 -0.25 18.10
N ILE A 131 -0.87 -1.56 17.87
CA ILE A 131 -1.76 -2.15 16.86
C ILE A 131 -3.19 -1.61 17.09
N PRO A 132 -3.89 -1.17 16.04
CA PRO A 132 -5.26 -0.69 16.19
C PRO A 132 -6.15 -1.79 16.80
N GLU A 133 -6.97 -1.42 17.78
CA GLU A 133 -7.92 -2.32 18.46
C GLU A 133 -7.27 -3.46 19.25
N ALA A 134 -5.96 -3.40 19.46
CA ALA A 134 -5.30 -4.36 20.32
C ALA A 134 -5.68 -4.15 21.79
N GLU A 135 -5.78 -5.26 22.50
CA GLU A 135 -5.93 -5.29 23.97
C GLU A 135 -4.57 -5.51 24.67
N ASP A 136 -3.54 -5.85 23.90
CA ASP A 136 -2.14 -6.00 24.34
C ASP A 136 -1.28 -4.79 23.93
N ASP A 137 -0.15 -4.58 24.61
CA ASP A 137 0.74 -3.43 24.36
C ASP A 137 1.61 -3.58 23.10
N ILE A 138 1.24 -4.45 22.15
CA ILE A 138 2.04 -4.69 20.95
C ILE A 138 1.97 -3.46 20.03
N GLN A 139 3.14 -2.89 19.76
CA GLN A 139 3.29 -1.79 18.81
C GLN A 139 3.25 -2.26 17.37
N ILE A 140 2.81 -1.37 16.48
CA ILE A 140 2.98 -1.56 15.04
C ILE A 140 4.47 -1.67 14.74
N GLU A 141 4.84 -2.69 13.96
CA GLU A 141 6.20 -2.88 13.47
C GLU A 141 6.66 -1.65 12.69
N VAL A 142 7.92 -1.27 12.90
CA VAL A 142 8.53 -0.15 12.19
C VAL A 142 8.48 -0.41 10.68
N MET A 143 8.20 0.65 9.91
CA MET A 143 8.22 0.64 8.45
C MET A 143 9.49 -0.06 7.95
N PRO A 144 9.37 -1.11 7.12
CA PRO A 144 10.51 -1.71 6.46
C PRO A 144 11.23 -0.69 5.56
N LYS A 145 12.55 -0.84 5.44
CA LYS A 145 13.42 0.11 4.71
C LYS A 145 13.38 -0.06 3.19
N ASP A 146 12.47 -0.89 2.67
CA ASP A 146 12.29 -1.24 1.27
C ASP A 146 11.41 -0.23 0.52
N LEU A 147 11.61 1.07 0.76
CA LEU A 147 10.80 2.11 0.14
C LEU A 147 11.02 2.15 -1.37
N PRO A 148 9.95 2.38 -2.15
CA PRO A 148 10.07 2.57 -3.58
C PRO A 148 10.79 3.89 -3.85
N THR A 149 11.70 3.83 -4.81
CA THR A 149 12.50 4.95 -5.27
C THR A 149 11.87 5.59 -6.52
N ALA A 150 12.39 6.75 -6.94
CA ALA A 150 11.94 7.39 -8.18
C ALA A 150 12.10 6.49 -9.42
N THR A 151 13.06 5.56 -9.42
CA THR A 151 13.27 4.58 -10.49
C THR A 151 12.23 3.46 -10.51
N ASP A 152 11.52 3.21 -9.41
CA ASP A 152 10.44 2.21 -9.32
C ASP A 152 9.10 2.76 -9.84
N THR A 153 9.11 4.01 -10.30
CA THR A 153 7.96 4.67 -10.93
C THR A 153 8.08 4.49 -12.44
N PRO A 154 7.12 3.83 -13.12
CA PRO A 154 7.08 3.75 -14.58
C PRO A 154 7.14 5.17 -15.18
N GLN A 155 8.11 5.38 -16.06
CA GLN A 155 8.32 6.64 -16.80
C GLN A 155 7.23 6.86 -17.85
#